data_AF-A0A9D7TRZ2-F1
#
_entry.id   AF-A0A9D7TRZ2-F1
#
_cell.length_a   1.000
_cell.length_b   1.000
_cell.length_c   1.000
_cell.angle_alpha   90.00
_cell.angle_beta   90.00
_cell.angle_gamma   90.00
#
_symmetry.space_group_name_H-M   'P 1'
#
loop_
_entity.id
_entity.type
_entity.pdbx_description
1 polymer ?
#
loop_
_entity_poly.entity_id
_entity_poly.type
_entity_poly.pdbx_seq_one_letter_code
_entity_poly.pdbx_strand_id
1 'polypeptide(L)'
;MQEYAQILNYAIPLFMVLIAIEYGASCFMHVGVNRLFDTISSLSSGVTNVIKDVLGLVIVLVSYEWFYTHFAIFDIKSTISLYILAFIGTDFAGYWVHRWSHEINLFWNRHIIHHSSEEYNLSCALRQSVSQIFALFTFTFLPMAILGIPTRIIAVVGPIQLFAQFWYHTRLISKMGWLEYILVTPSHHRVHHSINKEYMDKNYSQIFIIWDKLFGTFQPELNDIPPVYGVTRAVKTWNPLIINFQHIWLLFKDAWRTDSFVDKVRIWFMPTGWRPVDVVVKYPVPYTEDVYHRPKYETEASFAFKIWSFIQLLITLALMMFLFNNIGNIEMSGIVWYAIFLFISIFAYTSLMDGNVQGVIAESIKFVLGMWLFWTNGNSWFGLERMMSAGNGILLVYLMISLLASFYFFIADRPVETYINDYELEKV
;
A
#
# COMPACT_ATOMS: atom_id res chain seq x y z
N MET A 1 -16.58 12.20 1.50
CA MET A 1 -16.36 11.22 0.42
C MET A 1 -16.17 11.91 -0.93
N GLN A 2 -17.13 12.69 -1.41
CA GLN A 2 -17.08 13.29 -2.75
C GLN A 2 -15.86 14.20 -2.97
N GLU A 3 -15.56 15.12 -2.05
CA GLU A 3 -14.39 16.01 -2.17
C GLU A 3 -13.06 15.24 -2.23
N TYR A 4 -12.91 14.22 -1.38
CA TYR A 4 -11.71 13.35 -1.41
C TYR A 4 -11.61 12.55 -2.71
N ALA A 5 -12.72 11.99 -3.19
CA ALA A 5 -12.78 11.31 -4.49
C ALA A 5 -12.42 12.24 -5.65
N GLN A 6 -12.85 13.51 -5.60
CA GLN A 6 -12.47 14.52 -6.60
C GLN A 6 -10.97 14.83 -6.58
N ILE A 7 -10.35 14.94 -5.40
CA ILE A 7 -8.89 15.14 -5.31
C ILE A 7 -8.15 13.96 -5.93
N LEU A 8 -8.61 12.73 -5.67
CA LEU A 8 -8.03 11.51 -6.23
C LEU A 8 -8.09 11.47 -7.76
N ASN A 9 -9.12 12.07 -8.38
CA ASN A 9 -9.20 12.18 -9.83
C ASN A 9 -8.04 12.96 -10.46
N TYR A 10 -7.39 13.84 -9.69
CA TYR A 10 -6.20 14.57 -10.14
C TYR A 10 -4.91 13.92 -9.66
N ALA A 11 -4.88 13.46 -8.40
CA ALA A 11 -3.69 12.86 -7.81
C ALA A 11 -3.27 11.56 -8.51
N ILE A 12 -4.23 10.68 -8.84
CA ILE A 12 -3.93 9.39 -9.48
C ILE A 12 -3.29 9.58 -10.85
N PRO A 13 -3.85 10.35 -11.80
CA PRO A 13 -3.18 10.60 -13.08
C PRO A 13 -1.80 11.25 -12.92
N LEU A 14 -1.65 12.18 -11.98
CA LEU A 14 -0.36 12.81 -11.71
C LEU A 14 0.68 11.78 -11.27
N PHE A 15 0.36 10.89 -10.33
CA PHE A 15 1.27 9.83 -9.89
C PHE A 15 1.60 8.86 -11.02
N MET A 16 0.64 8.50 -11.88
CA MET A 16 0.90 7.66 -13.05
C MET A 16 1.88 8.33 -14.03
N VAL A 17 1.74 9.63 -14.26
CA VAL A 17 2.68 10.40 -15.09
C VAL A 17 4.07 10.43 -14.45
N LEU A 18 4.16 10.68 -13.14
CA LEU A 18 5.45 10.71 -12.43
C LEU A 18 6.16 9.34 -12.46
N ILE A 19 5.43 8.24 -12.29
CA ILE A 19 5.96 6.87 -12.42
C ILE A 19 6.47 6.65 -13.86
N ALA A 20 5.72 7.09 -14.88
CA ALA A 20 6.15 6.97 -16.27
C ALA A 20 7.42 7.79 -16.57
N ILE A 21 7.53 9.00 -15.99
CA ILE A 21 8.72 9.85 -16.08
C ILE A 21 9.92 9.17 -15.41
N GLU A 22 9.76 8.64 -14.19
CA GLU A 22 10.83 7.90 -13.50
C GLU A 22 11.27 6.69 -14.32
N TYR A 23 10.34 5.93 -14.87
CA TYR A 23 10.65 4.80 -15.74
C TYR A 23 11.48 5.25 -16.96
N GLY A 24 11.04 6.29 -17.67
CA GLY A 24 11.77 6.85 -18.81
C GLY A 24 13.17 7.36 -18.44
N ALA A 25 13.30 8.05 -17.30
CA ALA A 25 14.59 8.50 -16.78
C ALA A 25 15.50 7.33 -16.42
N SER A 26 14.96 6.27 -15.81
CA SER A 26 15.72 5.07 -15.45
C SER A 26 16.30 4.36 -16.69
N CYS A 27 15.53 4.31 -17.79
CA CYS A 27 16.01 3.78 -19.07
C CYS A 27 17.13 4.65 -19.67
N PHE A 28 16.99 5.98 -19.62
CA PHE A 28 18.01 6.91 -20.10
C PHE A 28 19.31 6.83 -19.27
N MET A 29 19.19 6.59 -17.97
CA MET A 29 20.33 6.45 -17.05
C MET A 29 20.91 5.03 -17.02
N HIS A 30 20.31 4.07 -17.73
CA HIS A 30 20.67 2.65 -17.69
C HIS A 30 20.64 2.04 -16.28
N VAL A 31 19.72 2.51 -15.43
CA VAL A 31 19.51 1.98 -14.08
C VAL A 31 18.22 1.18 -14.07
N GLY A 32 18.30 -0.13 -13.80
CA GLY A 32 17.14 -0.99 -13.66
C GLY A 32 16.44 -0.73 -12.33
N VAL A 33 15.31 0.01 -12.35
CA VAL A 33 14.57 0.33 -11.11
C VAL A 33 13.23 -0.36 -10.94
N ASN A 34 12.71 -0.97 -12.00
CA ASN A 34 11.35 -1.52 -12.05
C ASN A 34 11.34 -2.96 -12.58
N ARG A 35 10.51 -3.80 -11.95
CA ARG A 35 10.11 -5.11 -12.47
C ARG A 35 8.61 -5.10 -12.68
N LEU A 36 8.14 -5.59 -13.84
CA LEU A 36 6.76 -5.39 -14.27
C LEU A 36 5.74 -5.89 -13.24
N PHE A 37 5.91 -7.11 -12.74
CA PHE A 37 4.96 -7.68 -11.77
C PHE A 37 5.04 -7.01 -10.40
N ASP A 38 6.21 -6.52 -10.00
CA ASP A 38 6.35 -5.70 -8.81
C ASP A 38 5.62 -4.35 -8.97
N THR A 39 5.76 -3.68 -10.11
CA THR A 39 5.04 -2.45 -10.45
C THR A 39 3.53 -2.69 -10.50
N ILE A 40 3.05 -3.78 -11.12
CA ILE A 40 1.63 -4.13 -11.14
C ILE A 40 1.14 -4.34 -9.71
N SER A 41 1.83 -5.14 -8.90
CA SER A 41 1.48 -5.36 -7.48
C SER A 41 1.40 -4.06 -6.68
N SER A 42 2.37 -3.16 -6.89
CA SER A 42 2.42 -1.84 -6.25
C SER A 42 1.23 -0.95 -6.63
N LEU A 43 0.92 -0.85 -7.92
CA LEU A 43 -0.23 -0.10 -8.43
C LEU A 43 -1.56 -0.71 -7.96
N SER A 44 -1.68 -2.05 -7.96
CA SER A 44 -2.83 -2.78 -7.44
C SER A 44 -3.03 -2.52 -5.94
N SER A 45 -1.95 -2.49 -5.16
CA SER A 45 -2.00 -2.11 -3.74
C SER A 45 -2.57 -0.70 -3.58
N GLY A 46 -2.12 0.25 -4.40
CA GLY A 46 -2.64 1.62 -4.41
C GLY A 46 -4.15 1.66 -4.68
N VAL A 47 -4.62 0.91 -5.68
CA VAL A 47 -6.07 0.78 -5.98
C VAL A 47 -6.84 0.25 -4.76
N THR A 48 -6.39 -0.84 -4.14
CA THR A 48 -7.08 -1.40 -2.96
C THR A 48 -7.10 -0.43 -1.77
N ASN A 49 -5.99 0.26 -1.53
CA ASN A 49 -5.88 1.24 -0.45
C ASN A 49 -6.82 2.43 -0.68
N VAL A 50 -6.84 3.01 -1.88
CA VAL A 50 -7.69 4.16 -2.17
C VAL A 50 -9.18 3.80 -2.07
N ILE A 51 -9.60 2.61 -2.54
CA ILE A 51 -10.98 2.12 -2.33
C ILE A 51 -11.29 2.03 -0.83
N LYS A 52 -10.42 1.39 -0.04
CA LYS A 52 -10.58 1.29 1.41
C LYS A 52 -10.61 2.67 2.08
N ASP A 53 -9.80 3.62 1.65
CA ASP A 53 -9.73 4.95 2.24
C ASP A 53 -10.95 5.80 1.88
N VAL A 54 -11.47 5.74 0.65
CA VAL A 54 -12.73 6.41 0.30
C VAL A 54 -13.89 5.92 1.16
N LEU A 55 -13.96 4.61 1.41
CA LEU A 55 -14.99 4.01 2.28
C LEU A 55 -14.74 4.31 3.77
N GLY A 56 -13.48 4.30 4.21
CA GLY A 56 -13.08 4.47 5.61
C GLY A 56 -13.00 5.93 6.08
N LEU A 57 -12.79 6.90 5.18
CA LEU A 57 -12.65 8.31 5.53
C LEU A 57 -13.90 8.87 6.22
N VAL A 58 -15.08 8.34 5.88
CA VAL A 58 -16.33 8.67 6.60
C VAL A 58 -16.18 8.37 8.08
N ILE A 59 -15.66 7.20 8.43
CA ILE A 59 -15.51 6.77 9.82
C ILE A 59 -14.53 7.69 10.55
N VAL A 60 -13.40 8.03 9.93
CA VAL A 60 -12.38 8.91 10.53
C VAL A 60 -12.92 10.32 10.76
N LEU A 61 -13.54 10.95 9.75
CA LEU A 61 -14.03 12.33 9.89
C LEU A 61 -15.24 12.42 10.82
N VAL A 62 -16.16 11.45 10.78
CA VAL A 62 -17.32 11.41 11.69
C VAL A 62 -16.87 11.17 13.12
N SER A 63 -15.95 10.24 13.37
CA SER A 63 -15.42 10.01 14.72
C SER A 63 -14.66 11.23 15.24
N TYR A 64 -13.83 11.86 14.41
CA TYR A 64 -13.11 13.08 14.78
C TYR A 64 -14.06 14.23 15.11
N GLU A 65 -15.07 14.49 14.26
CA GLU A 65 -16.09 15.53 14.50
C GLU A 65 -16.86 15.26 15.79
N TRP A 66 -17.20 14.00 16.07
CA TRP A 66 -17.86 13.62 17.30
C TRP A 66 -17.00 13.93 18.53
N PHE A 67 -15.71 13.58 18.50
CA PHE A 67 -14.80 13.93 19.59
C PHE A 67 -14.61 15.44 19.75
N TYR A 68 -14.43 16.16 18.64
CA TYR A 68 -14.31 17.61 18.63
C TYR A 68 -15.54 18.27 19.27
N THR A 69 -16.75 17.91 18.83
CA THR A 69 -18.00 18.51 19.34
C THR A 69 -18.29 18.22 20.81
N HIS A 70 -17.81 17.09 21.35
CA HIS A 70 -18.10 16.68 22.74
C HIS A 70 -16.98 16.96 23.74
N PHE A 71 -15.72 17.02 23.29
CA PHE A 71 -14.54 17.09 24.16
C PHE A 71 -13.59 18.25 23.86
N ALA A 72 -13.84 19.06 22.82
CA ALA A 72 -13.01 20.25 22.58
C ALA A 72 -13.08 21.20 23.79
N ILE A 73 -11.90 21.55 24.31
CA ILE A 73 -11.74 22.46 25.44
C ILE A 73 -11.70 23.91 24.96
N PHE A 74 -11.20 24.13 23.74
CA PHE A 74 -11.05 25.44 23.13
C PHE A 74 -11.86 25.54 21.83
N ASP A 75 -12.38 26.73 21.55
CA ASP A 75 -12.93 27.07 20.24
C ASP A 75 -11.89 27.88 19.46
N ILE A 76 -11.13 27.21 18.60
CA ILE A 76 -10.03 27.83 17.84
C ILE A 76 -10.50 28.16 16.43
N LYS A 77 -10.43 29.45 16.06
CA LYS A 77 -10.74 29.90 14.71
C LYS A 77 -9.76 29.35 13.69
N SER A 78 -10.29 28.91 12.55
CA SER A 78 -9.49 28.50 11.39
C SER A 78 -8.71 29.69 10.81
N THR A 79 -7.39 29.67 11.00
CA THR A 79 -6.44 30.66 10.47
C THR A 79 -5.32 29.95 9.73
N ILE A 80 -4.61 30.63 8.81
CA ILE A 80 -3.48 30.05 8.06
C ILE A 80 -2.41 29.49 9.02
N SER A 81 -2.12 30.21 10.10
CA SER A 81 -1.16 29.75 11.12
C SER A 81 -1.61 28.44 11.77
N LEU A 82 -2.91 28.24 12.00
CA LEU A 82 -3.44 27.00 12.54
C LEU A 82 -3.31 25.83 11.54
N TYR A 83 -3.47 26.07 10.23
CA TYR A 83 -3.19 25.05 9.21
C TYR A 83 -1.71 24.63 9.24
N ILE A 84 -0.78 25.58 9.36
CA ILE A 84 0.66 25.29 9.44
C ILE A 84 0.99 24.50 10.72
N LEU A 85 0.47 24.93 11.87
CA LEU A 85 0.67 24.23 13.13
C LEU A 85 0.06 22.83 13.12
N ALA A 86 -1.14 22.67 12.56
CA ALA A 86 -1.77 21.37 12.39
C ALA A 86 -0.98 20.46 11.44
N PHE A 87 -0.39 21.03 10.38
CA PHE A 87 0.50 20.29 9.47
C PHE A 87 1.75 19.77 10.19
N ILE A 88 2.42 20.61 10.97
CA ILE A 88 3.60 20.22 11.77
C ILE A 88 3.22 19.19 12.84
N GLY A 89 2.10 19.41 13.54
CA GLY A 89 1.60 18.48 14.55
C GLY A 89 1.19 17.13 13.96
N THR A 90 0.64 17.12 12.74
CA THR A 90 0.32 15.89 12.00
C THR A 90 1.59 15.16 11.58
N ASP A 91 2.63 15.88 11.13
CA ASP A 91 3.93 15.28 10.81
C ASP A 91 4.57 14.62 12.05
N PHE A 92 4.52 15.30 13.20
CA PHE A 92 4.99 14.77 14.48
C PHE A 92 4.22 13.52 14.92
N ALA A 93 2.88 13.55 14.83
CA ALA A 93 2.04 12.38 15.07
C ALA A 93 2.40 11.24 14.10
N GLY A 94 2.64 11.59 12.84
CA GLY A 94 3.10 10.69 11.79
C GLY A 94 4.39 9.97 12.15
N TYR A 95 5.40 10.68 12.66
CA TYR A 95 6.65 10.09 13.13
C TYR A 95 6.42 8.97 14.17
N TRP A 96 5.61 9.23 15.19
CA TRP A 96 5.33 8.23 16.24
C TRP A 96 4.54 7.05 15.73
N VAL A 97 3.50 7.31 14.93
CA VAL A 97 2.70 6.26 14.30
C VAL A 97 3.58 5.39 13.41
N HIS A 98 4.52 5.99 12.68
CA HIS A 98 5.43 5.29 11.80
C HIS A 98 6.43 4.45 12.59
N ARG A 99 7.08 5.03 13.60
CA ARG A 99 7.97 4.33 14.52
C ARG A 99 7.30 3.13 15.20
N TRP A 100 6.12 3.31 15.77
CA TRP A 100 5.36 2.19 16.37
C TRP A 100 4.98 1.13 15.36
N SER A 101 4.73 1.53 14.10
CA SER A 101 4.47 0.57 13.03
C SER A 101 5.70 -0.29 12.73
N HIS A 102 6.91 0.21 12.92
CA HIS A 102 8.14 -0.58 12.76
C HIS A 102 8.50 -1.37 14.01
N GLU A 103 8.33 -0.79 15.20
CA GLU A 103 8.83 -1.38 16.43
C GLU A 103 7.87 -2.37 17.11
N ILE A 104 6.57 -2.44 16.75
CA ILE A 104 5.57 -3.28 17.43
C ILE A 104 4.92 -4.28 16.46
N ASN A 105 4.95 -5.57 16.79
CA ASN A 105 4.42 -6.68 15.97
C ASN A 105 3.02 -6.42 15.38
N LEU A 106 2.04 -6.04 16.21
CA LEU A 106 0.67 -5.78 15.74
C LEU A 106 0.63 -4.67 14.70
N PHE A 107 1.41 -3.61 14.92
CA PHE A 107 1.40 -2.44 14.04
C PHE A 107 2.27 -2.66 12.81
N TRP A 108 3.29 -3.52 12.85
CA TRP A 108 4.04 -3.90 11.65
C TRP A 108 3.17 -4.50 10.56
N ASN A 109 2.11 -5.24 10.90
CA ASN A 109 1.16 -5.74 9.91
C ASN A 109 0.56 -4.63 9.01
N ARG A 110 0.43 -3.41 9.55
CA ARG A 110 -0.15 -2.27 8.83
C ARG A 110 0.83 -1.61 7.86
N HIS A 111 2.11 -1.95 7.94
CA HIS A 111 3.17 -1.24 7.26
C HIS A 111 4.11 -2.16 6.47
N ILE A 112 4.17 -3.45 6.79
CA ILE A 112 4.97 -4.45 6.07
C ILE A 112 4.73 -4.45 4.56
N ILE A 113 3.49 -4.20 4.09
CA ILE A 113 3.22 -4.13 2.65
C ILE A 113 4.00 -2.98 1.98
N HIS A 114 4.18 -1.86 2.66
CA HIS A 114 4.94 -0.72 2.16
C HIS A 114 6.41 -1.08 1.89
N HIS A 115 7.01 -1.85 2.80
CA HIS A 115 8.37 -2.36 2.68
C HIS A 115 8.48 -3.65 1.85
N SER A 116 7.37 -4.23 1.40
CA SER A 116 7.38 -5.58 0.83
C SER A 116 8.05 -5.68 -0.56
N SER A 117 8.17 -4.58 -1.29
CA SER A 117 8.85 -4.59 -2.59
C SER A 117 10.35 -4.79 -2.41
N GLU A 118 10.91 -5.69 -3.22
CA GLU A 118 12.36 -5.90 -3.33
C GLU A 118 12.99 -4.93 -4.35
N GLU A 119 12.17 -4.07 -4.97
CA GLU A 119 12.59 -2.92 -5.75
C GLU A 119 12.29 -1.62 -4.99
N TYR A 120 12.94 -0.53 -5.40
CA TYR A 120 12.65 0.79 -4.85
C TYR A 120 12.54 1.83 -5.96
N ASN A 121 11.33 2.36 -6.12
CA ASN A 121 10.87 3.26 -7.18
C ASN A 121 9.53 3.91 -6.75
N LEU A 122 9.02 4.85 -7.53
CA LEU A 122 7.84 5.64 -7.17
C LEU A 122 6.57 4.79 -7.05
N SER A 123 6.47 3.66 -7.77
CA SER A 123 5.31 2.78 -7.64
C SER A 123 5.22 2.17 -6.23
N CYS A 124 6.37 1.91 -5.58
CA CYS A 124 6.43 1.33 -4.24
C CYS A 124 5.77 2.22 -3.18
N ALA A 125 5.74 3.54 -3.39
CA ALA A 125 5.02 4.49 -2.52
C ALA A 125 3.53 4.13 -2.37
N LEU A 126 2.95 3.51 -3.40
CA LEU A 126 1.53 3.13 -3.47
C LEU A 126 1.24 1.80 -2.77
N ARG A 127 2.25 1.09 -2.27
CA ARG A 127 2.06 -0.08 -1.41
C ARG A 127 1.57 0.32 -0.03
N GLN A 128 0.26 0.57 0.04
CA GLN A 128 -0.42 1.01 1.24
C GLN A 128 -1.34 -0.08 1.79
N SER A 129 -1.51 -0.10 3.11
CA SER A 129 -2.26 -1.16 3.80
C SER A 129 -3.77 -1.01 3.69
N VAL A 130 -4.43 -2.16 3.56
CA VAL A 130 -5.88 -2.32 3.76
C VAL A 130 -6.21 -3.08 5.05
N SER A 131 -5.24 -3.77 5.65
CA SER A 131 -5.38 -4.58 6.87
C SER A 131 -5.28 -3.78 8.19
N GLN A 132 -5.44 -2.45 8.16
CA GLN A 132 -5.41 -1.64 9.38
C GLN A 132 -6.67 -1.88 10.22
N ILE A 133 -6.59 -2.77 11.22
CA ILE A 133 -7.72 -3.11 12.13
C ILE A 133 -7.99 -1.96 13.11
N PHE A 134 -6.94 -1.27 13.56
CA PHE A 134 -7.02 -0.09 14.43
C PHE A 134 -6.36 1.10 13.74
N ALA A 135 -7.10 2.18 13.54
CA ALA A 135 -6.53 3.43 13.10
C ALA A 135 -5.77 4.07 14.27
N LEU A 136 -4.48 3.77 14.41
CA LEU A 136 -3.56 4.39 15.38
C LEU A 136 -3.66 5.92 15.37
N PHE A 137 -3.92 6.49 14.19
CA PHE A 137 -4.16 7.91 14.00
C PHE A 137 -5.31 8.47 14.84
N THR A 138 -6.30 7.65 15.22
CA THR A 138 -7.37 8.07 16.13
C THR A 138 -6.80 8.52 17.47
N PHE A 139 -5.80 7.81 17.99
CA PHE A 139 -5.17 8.16 19.27
C PHE A 139 -4.28 9.39 19.16
N THR A 140 -3.61 9.58 18.03
CA THR A 140 -2.72 10.74 17.83
C THR A 140 -3.47 12.00 17.39
N PHE A 141 -4.66 11.87 16.80
CA PHE A 141 -5.54 13.00 16.46
C PHE A 141 -6.51 13.36 17.58
N LEU A 142 -6.77 12.46 18.55
CA LEU A 142 -7.60 12.77 19.71
C LEU A 142 -7.11 14.01 20.49
N PRO A 143 -5.79 14.19 20.76
CA PRO A 143 -5.29 15.44 21.34
C PRO A 143 -5.64 16.69 20.51
N MET A 144 -5.61 16.60 19.18
CA MET A 144 -5.97 17.72 18.30
C MET A 144 -7.46 18.06 18.41
N ALA A 145 -8.32 17.05 18.48
CA ALA A 145 -9.76 17.25 18.69
C ALA A 145 -10.04 17.88 20.05
N ILE A 146 -9.41 17.38 21.13
CA ILE A 146 -9.54 17.90 22.49
C ILE A 146 -9.02 19.35 22.59
N LEU A 147 -7.92 19.67 21.90
CA LEU A 147 -7.40 21.04 21.83
C LEU A 147 -8.27 21.98 20.98
N GLY A 148 -9.29 21.47 20.28
CA GLY A 148 -10.21 22.29 19.49
C GLY A 148 -9.73 22.60 18.08
N ILE A 149 -8.89 21.76 17.47
CA ILE A 149 -8.55 21.91 16.04
C ILE A 149 -9.76 21.50 15.19
N PRO A 150 -10.32 22.40 14.36
CA PRO A 150 -11.51 22.11 13.57
C PRO A 150 -11.31 20.96 12.58
N THR A 151 -12.31 20.10 12.42
CA THR A 151 -12.30 18.93 11.51
C THR A 151 -11.95 19.30 10.08
N ARG A 152 -12.38 20.48 9.61
CA ARG A 152 -12.05 20.98 8.25
C ARG A 152 -10.54 21.15 8.05
N ILE A 153 -9.78 21.50 9.09
CA ILE A 153 -8.31 21.62 8.98
C ILE A 153 -7.71 20.23 8.78
N ILE A 154 -8.14 19.23 9.56
CA ILE A 154 -7.68 17.84 9.42
C ILE A 154 -8.04 17.27 8.04
N ALA A 155 -9.25 17.55 7.55
CA ALA A 155 -9.71 17.10 6.23
C ALA A 155 -8.85 17.66 5.07
N VAL A 156 -8.22 18.82 5.25
CA VAL A 156 -7.32 19.43 4.26
C VAL A 156 -5.88 18.98 4.46
N VAL A 157 -5.38 19.02 5.70
CA VAL A 157 -3.98 18.70 6.04
C VAL A 157 -3.68 17.21 5.80
N GLY A 158 -4.62 16.31 6.10
CA GLY A 158 -4.42 14.86 5.99
C GLY A 158 -4.01 14.40 4.58
N PRO A 159 -4.79 14.71 3.53
CA PRO A 159 -4.42 14.37 2.15
C PRO A 159 -3.10 15.02 1.69
N ILE A 160 -2.82 16.26 2.10
CA ILE A 160 -1.56 16.94 1.75
C ILE A 160 -0.38 16.19 2.37
N GLN A 161 -0.48 15.82 3.65
CA GLN A 161 0.51 15.02 4.35
C GLN A 161 0.74 13.66 3.67
N LEU A 162 -0.33 12.98 3.25
CA LEU A 162 -0.23 11.71 2.53
C LEU A 162 0.49 11.86 1.18
N PHE A 163 0.08 12.82 0.36
CA PHE A 163 0.61 12.97 -1.00
C PHE A 163 2.02 13.59 -1.04
N ALA A 164 2.38 14.44 -0.07
CA ALA A 164 3.71 15.05 0.02
C ALA A 164 4.84 14.02 0.22
N GLN A 165 4.51 12.80 0.61
CA GLN A 165 5.47 11.70 0.85
C GLN A 165 5.81 10.89 -0.41
N PHE A 166 5.04 11.05 -1.49
CA PHE A 166 5.19 10.21 -2.68
C PHE A 166 6.56 10.34 -3.36
N TRP A 167 7.04 11.58 -3.55
CA TRP A 167 8.13 11.90 -4.47
C TRP A 167 9.50 11.34 -4.08
N TYR A 168 9.74 11.06 -2.79
CA TYR A 168 11.06 10.62 -2.34
C TYR A 168 11.29 9.10 -2.46
N HIS A 169 10.34 8.36 -3.04
CA HIS A 169 10.49 6.92 -3.32
C HIS A 169 11.24 6.70 -4.62
N THR A 170 12.52 7.05 -4.67
CA THR A 170 13.30 6.86 -5.89
C THR A 170 14.77 6.58 -5.61
N ARG A 171 15.39 5.82 -6.51
CA ARG A 171 16.85 5.62 -6.57
C ARG A 171 17.55 6.63 -7.45
N LEU A 172 16.82 7.36 -8.31
CA LEU A 172 17.42 8.21 -9.34
C LEU A 172 17.95 9.55 -8.79
N ILE A 173 17.56 9.91 -7.57
CA ILE A 173 18.03 11.11 -6.89
C ILE A 173 18.95 10.68 -5.75
N SER A 174 20.21 11.09 -5.81
CA SER A 174 21.20 10.83 -4.76
C SER A 174 20.96 11.74 -3.52
N LYS A 175 22.01 12.30 -2.94
CA LYS A 175 21.93 13.24 -1.81
C LYS A 175 21.49 14.63 -2.26
N MET A 176 20.73 15.33 -1.42
CA MET A 176 20.18 16.66 -1.72
C MET A 176 20.83 17.80 -0.92
N GLY A 177 21.98 17.55 -0.30
CA GLY A 177 22.78 18.56 0.38
C GLY A 177 22.04 19.21 1.55
N TRP A 178 21.90 20.55 1.53
CA TRP A 178 21.32 21.29 2.67
C TRP A 178 19.84 20.94 2.94
N LEU A 179 19.10 20.44 1.93
CA LEU A 179 17.71 20.01 2.11
C LEU A 179 17.59 18.82 3.07
N GLU A 180 18.63 17.98 3.18
CA GLU A 180 18.69 16.84 4.11
C GLU A 180 18.77 17.25 5.59
N TYR A 181 18.91 18.55 5.86
CA TYR A 181 18.85 19.07 7.22
C TYR A 181 17.43 19.39 7.67
N ILE A 182 16.50 19.55 6.73
CA ILE A 182 15.13 20.02 6.99
C ILE A 182 14.10 18.97 6.56
N LEU A 183 14.24 18.42 5.37
CA LEU A 183 13.28 17.52 4.76
C LEU A 183 13.78 16.07 4.77
N VAL A 184 12.82 15.15 4.79
CA VAL A 184 13.04 13.77 4.34
C VAL A 184 13.30 13.81 2.84
N THR A 185 14.36 13.14 2.40
CA THR A 185 14.85 13.10 1.03
C THR A 185 14.90 11.66 0.54
N PRO A 186 15.09 11.44 -0.78
CA PRO A 186 15.23 10.09 -1.32
C PRO A 186 16.31 9.25 -0.64
N SER A 187 17.45 9.84 -0.29
CA SER A 187 18.54 9.17 0.45
C SER A 187 18.09 8.71 1.84
N HIS A 188 17.41 9.55 2.61
CA HIS A 188 16.88 9.18 3.92
C HIS A 188 15.87 8.05 3.83
N HIS A 189 15.00 8.09 2.81
CA HIS A 189 13.94 7.11 2.67
C HIS A 189 14.43 5.78 2.07
N ARG A 190 15.49 5.79 1.25
CA ARG A 190 16.19 4.54 0.86
C ARG A 190 16.71 3.80 2.08
N VAL A 191 17.39 4.51 2.99
CA VAL A 191 17.84 3.94 4.28
C VAL A 191 16.65 3.37 5.05
N HIS A 192 15.55 4.11 5.15
CA HIS A 192 14.35 3.65 5.82
C HIS A 192 13.80 2.33 5.24
N HIS A 193 13.77 2.20 3.91
CA HIS A 193 13.28 0.99 3.23
C HIS A 193 14.27 -0.18 3.21
N SER A 194 15.46 0.01 3.77
CA SER A 194 16.52 -0.98 3.70
C SER A 194 16.42 -2.04 4.79
N ILE A 195 16.76 -3.29 4.45
CA ILE A 195 16.89 -4.40 5.39
C ILE A 195 18.33 -4.64 5.85
N ASN A 196 19.28 -3.80 5.44
CA ASN A 196 20.66 -3.83 5.95
C ASN A 196 20.65 -3.60 7.47
N LYS A 197 21.58 -4.26 8.18
CA LYS A 197 21.68 -4.14 9.64
C LYS A 197 21.96 -2.69 10.09
N GLU A 198 22.69 -1.94 9.28
CA GLU A 198 23.05 -0.55 9.52
C GLU A 198 21.87 0.42 9.37
N TYR A 199 20.86 0.03 8.60
CA TYR A 199 19.74 0.88 8.20
C TYR A 199 18.40 0.47 8.81
N MET A 200 18.31 -0.76 9.34
CA MET A 200 17.11 -1.27 9.99
C MET A 200 16.65 -0.35 11.11
N ASP A 201 15.34 -0.09 11.15
CA ASP A 201 14.71 0.71 12.21
C ASP A 201 15.27 2.14 12.32
N LYS A 202 15.47 2.79 11.16
CA LYS A 202 15.93 4.18 11.03
C LYS A 202 15.01 5.04 10.18
N ASN A 203 15.12 6.35 10.37
CA ASN A 203 14.50 7.40 9.55
C ASN A 203 12.96 7.28 9.42
N TYR A 204 12.24 7.40 10.54
CA TYR A 204 10.77 7.29 10.59
C TYR A 204 10.02 8.57 10.22
N SER A 205 10.70 9.71 10.07
CA SER A 205 10.05 10.97 9.72
C SER A 205 9.36 10.88 8.36
N GLN A 206 8.28 11.64 8.20
CA GLN A 206 7.49 11.69 6.96
C GLN A 206 7.93 12.86 6.09
N ILE A 207 7.83 14.10 6.60
CA ILE A 207 8.20 15.30 5.86
C ILE A 207 9.42 15.98 6.47
N PHE A 208 9.44 16.22 7.79
CA PHE A 208 10.56 16.91 8.44
C PHE A 208 11.50 15.92 9.12
N ILE A 209 12.76 15.85 8.67
CA ILE A 209 13.77 14.93 9.21
C ILE A 209 14.18 15.24 10.67
N ILE A 210 13.73 16.39 11.19
CA ILE A 210 14.07 16.85 12.54
C ILE A 210 13.65 15.87 13.62
N TRP A 211 12.56 15.12 13.43
CA TRP A 211 12.07 14.17 14.44
C TRP A 211 13.05 13.01 14.63
N ASP A 212 13.58 12.46 13.55
CA ASP A 212 14.60 11.43 13.63
C ASP A 212 15.87 11.89 14.34
N LYS A 213 16.28 13.14 14.09
CA LYS A 213 17.46 13.73 14.75
C LYS A 213 17.21 13.99 16.23
N LEU A 214 16.01 14.45 16.58
CA LEU A 214 15.60 14.72 17.95
C LEU A 214 15.47 13.44 18.79
N PHE A 215 14.91 12.37 18.21
CA PHE A 215 14.62 11.12 18.90
C PHE A 215 15.66 10.01 18.68
N GLY A 216 16.77 10.34 18.01
CA GLY A 216 17.93 9.43 17.87
C GLY A 216 17.72 8.26 16.91
N THR A 217 16.82 8.40 15.94
CA THR A 217 16.54 7.39 14.90
C THR A 217 17.11 7.74 13.53
N PHE A 218 17.81 8.87 13.43
CA PHE A 218 18.46 9.31 12.18
C PHE A 218 19.65 8.44 11.80
N GLN A 219 19.71 8.05 10.53
CA GLN A 219 20.85 7.38 9.90
C GLN A 219 21.06 7.92 8.48
N PRO A 220 22.22 8.50 8.15
CA PRO A 220 22.52 8.88 6.78
C PRO A 220 22.79 7.64 5.90
N GLU A 221 22.53 7.77 4.60
CA GLU A 221 22.95 6.78 3.61
C GLU A 221 24.48 6.79 3.49
N LEU A 222 25.11 5.64 3.73
CA LEU A 222 26.55 5.45 3.69
C LEU A 222 26.96 5.04 2.27
N ASN A 223 28.04 5.65 1.77
CA ASN A 223 28.47 5.44 0.39
C ASN A 223 28.97 3.99 0.15
N ASP A 224 29.54 3.36 1.17
CA ASP A 224 30.14 2.02 1.06
C ASP A 224 29.15 0.88 1.39
N ILE A 225 27.91 1.22 1.77
CA ILE A 225 26.88 0.25 2.18
C ILE A 225 25.63 0.48 1.33
N PRO A 226 25.49 -0.24 0.20
CA PRO A 226 24.33 -0.08 -0.67
C PRO A 226 23.04 -0.57 0.04
N PRO A 227 21.96 0.23 0.00
CA PRO A 227 20.62 -0.19 0.41
C PRO A 227 20.14 -1.48 -0.27
N VAL A 228 19.67 -2.43 0.54
CA VAL A 228 18.97 -3.63 0.07
C VAL A 228 17.52 -3.55 0.51
N TYR A 229 16.57 -3.71 -0.41
CA TYR A 229 15.14 -3.49 -0.15
C TYR A 229 14.36 -4.80 0.10
N GLY A 230 13.13 -4.64 0.57
CA GLY A 230 12.21 -5.71 0.90
C GLY A 230 11.97 -5.82 2.39
N VAL A 231 11.58 -7.02 2.81
CA VAL A 231 11.41 -7.37 4.23
C VAL A 231 12.22 -8.62 4.54
N THR A 232 12.78 -8.73 5.75
CA THR A 232 13.68 -9.84 6.14
C THR A 232 13.08 -11.21 5.90
N ARG A 233 11.76 -11.35 5.97
CA ARG A 233 11.02 -12.51 5.47
C ARG A 233 10.27 -12.15 4.19
N ALA A 234 10.88 -12.46 3.04
CA ALA A 234 10.29 -12.27 1.72
C ALA A 234 8.82 -12.70 1.66
N VAL A 235 7.97 -11.86 1.07
CA VAL A 235 6.52 -12.13 0.98
C VAL A 235 6.19 -13.23 -0.03
N LYS A 236 7.03 -13.40 -1.07
CA LYS A 236 6.95 -14.45 -2.09
C LYS A 236 5.57 -14.57 -2.76
N THR A 237 5.01 -13.42 -3.13
CA THR A 237 3.73 -13.31 -3.85
C THR A 237 3.62 -11.91 -4.43
N TRP A 238 2.98 -11.80 -5.58
CA TRP A 238 2.60 -10.51 -6.16
C TRP A 238 1.25 -10.00 -5.65
N ASN A 239 0.50 -10.80 -4.89
CA ASN A 239 -0.84 -10.45 -4.46
C ASN A 239 -0.83 -9.51 -3.23
N PRO A 240 -1.19 -8.22 -3.39
CA PRO A 240 -1.13 -7.24 -2.30
C PRO A 240 -2.12 -7.56 -1.18
N LEU A 241 -3.23 -8.24 -1.47
CA LEU A 241 -4.19 -8.66 -0.45
C LEU A 241 -3.62 -9.78 0.41
N ILE A 242 -2.90 -10.74 -0.18
CA ILE A 242 -2.21 -11.78 0.61
C ILE A 242 -1.14 -11.14 1.50
N ILE A 243 -0.29 -10.27 0.93
CA ILE A 243 0.79 -9.57 1.66
C ILE A 243 0.26 -8.87 2.92
N ASN A 244 -0.87 -8.17 2.80
CA ASN A 244 -1.52 -7.42 3.90
C ASN A 244 -1.85 -8.28 5.14
N PHE A 245 -2.03 -9.59 4.99
CA PHE A 245 -2.46 -10.48 6.06
C PHE A 245 -1.42 -11.55 6.45
N GLN A 246 -0.30 -11.66 5.73
CA GLN A 246 0.74 -12.66 6.02
C GLN A 246 1.36 -12.49 7.42
N HIS A 247 1.62 -11.26 7.86
CA HIS A 247 2.25 -11.02 9.15
C HIS A 247 1.29 -11.32 10.31
N ILE A 248 0.09 -10.74 10.30
CA ILE A 248 -0.91 -11.00 11.34
C ILE A 248 -1.28 -12.49 11.40
N TRP A 249 -1.37 -13.18 10.25
CA TRP A 249 -1.63 -14.62 10.22
C TRP A 249 -0.52 -15.43 10.87
N LEU A 250 0.75 -15.02 10.74
CA LEU A 250 1.83 -15.62 11.52
C LEU A 250 1.60 -15.41 13.02
N LEU A 251 1.35 -14.17 13.45
CA LEU A 251 1.15 -13.85 14.86
C LEU A 251 -0.01 -14.66 15.46
N PHE A 252 -1.13 -14.81 14.73
CA PHE A 252 -2.23 -15.67 15.14
C PHE A 252 -1.80 -17.13 15.33
N LYS A 253 -1.05 -17.70 14.38
CA LYS A 253 -0.54 -19.08 14.50
C LYS A 253 0.39 -19.22 15.69
N ASP A 254 1.28 -18.27 15.92
CA ASP A 254 2.23 -18.32 17.03
C ASP A 254 1.53 -18.16 18.38
N ALA A 255 0.58 -17.23 18.49
CA ALA A 255 -0.28 -17.07 19.67
C ALA A 255 -1.11 -18.34 19.94
N TRP A 256 -1.60 -19.01 18.90
CA TRP A 256 -2.33 -20.26 19.04
C TRP A 256 -1.44 -21.40 19.55
N ARG A 257 -0.23 -21.53 18.97
CA ARG A 257 0.70 -22.64 19.17
C ARG A 257 1.52 -22.56 20.45
N THR A 258 1.74 -21.38 21.02
CA THR A 258 2.54 -21.28 22.24
C THR A 258 1.86 -21.93 23.43
N ASP A 259 2.66 -22.59 24.27
CA ASP A 259 2.22 -23.23 25.51
C ASP A 259 1.97 -22.18 26.62
N SER A 260 2.57 -20.99 26.52
CA SER A 260 2.46 -19.91 27.52
C SER A 260 1.23 -19.03 27.27
N PHE A 261 0.29 -18.98 28.22
CA PHE A 261 -0.87 -18.08 28.14
C PHE A 261 -0.47 -16.60 28.05
N VAL A 262 0.60 -16.20 28.76
CA VAL A 262 1.13 -14.84 28.71
C VAL A 262 1.60 -14.51 27.29
N ASP A 263 2.25 -15.47 26.62
CA ASP A 263 2.81 -15.29 25.27
C ASP A 263 1.71 -15.16 24.22
N LYS A 264 0.54 -15.77 24.44
CA LYS A 264 -0.64 -15.57 23.59
C LYS A 264 -1.11 -14.12 23.55
N VAL A 265 -0.90 -13.37 24.63
CA VAL A 265 -1.35 -11.97 24.78
C VAL A 265 -0.22 -10.98 24.51
N ARG A 266 1.00 -11.20 25.01
CA ARG A 266 2.08 -10.22 24.81
C ARG A 266 2.59 -10.18 23.37
N ILE A 267 2.51 -11.28 22.61
CA ILE A 267 3.05 -11.36 21.23
C ILE A 267 2.64 -10.19 20.33
N TRP A 268 1.41 -9.70 20.49
CA TRP A 268 0.87 -8.58 19.72
C TRP A 268 1.61 -7.26 19.98
N PHE A 269 2.11 -7.06 21.19
CA PHE A 269 2.72 -5.82 21.64
C PHE A 269 4.25 -5.91 21.80
N MET A 270 4.82 -7.09 21.60
CA MET A 270 6.26 -7.31 21.62
C MET A 270 6.94 -6.69 20.39
N PRO A 271 8.27 -6.47 20.45
CA PRO A 271 9.01 -5.91 19.34
C PRO A 271 8.82 -6.69 18.04
N THR A 272 8.83 -6.00 16.91
CA THR A 272 8.68 -6.63 15.59
C THR A 272 9.66 -7.78 15.40
N GLY A 273 9.14 -8.94 15.00
CA GLY A 273 9.92 -10.17 14.81
C GLY A 273 10.05 -11.02 16.08
N TRP A 274 9.65 -10.52 17.25
CA TRP A 274 9.59 -11.33 18.47
C TRP A 274 8.56 -12.44 18.33
N ARG A 275 8.94 -13.66 18.72
CA ARG A 275 8.09 -14.86 18.74
C ARG A 275 8.34 -15.63 20.05
N PRO A 276 7.32 -16.36 20.58
CA PRO A 276 7.49 -17.18 21.78
C PRO A 276 8.58 -18.25 21.59
N VAL A 277 9.44 -18.45 22.60
CA VAL A 277 10.64 -19.32 22.50
C VAL A 277 10.28 -20.76 22.11
N ASP A 278 9.22 -21.31 22.72
CA ASP A 278 8.73 -22.65 22.43
C ASP A 278 8.24 -22.79 20.98
N VAL A 279 7.64 -21.74 20.43
CA VAL A 279 7.18 -21.68 19.04
C VAL A 279 8.35 -21.51 18.07
N VAL A 280 9.37 -20.71 18.41
CA VAL A 280 10.58 -20.57 17.57
C VAL A 280 11.26 -21.92 17.39
N VAL A 281 11.37 -22.71 18.47
CA VAL A 281 11.99 -24.05 18.44
C VAL A 281 11.12 -25.06 17.68
N LYS A 282 9.82 -25.13 17.96
CA LYS A 282 8.92 -26.14 17.37
C LYS A 282 8.49 -25.79 15.93
N TYR A 283 8.42 -24.51 15.59
CA TYR A 283 7.90 -23.98 14.33
C TYR A 283 8.79 -22.85 13.80
N PRO A 284 10.03 -23.17 13.38
CA PRO A 284 10.95 -22.18 12.84
C PRO A 284 10.36 -21.50 11.61
N VAL A 285 10.62 -20.20 11.47
CA VAL A 285 10.23 -19.41 10.30
C VAL A 285 11.53 -18.84 9.71
N PRO A 286 11.90 -19.24 8.49
CA PRO A 286 13.12 -18.74 7.88
C PRO A 286 13.00 -17.25 7.56
N TYR A 287 14.13 -16.54 7.69
CA TYR A 287 14.31 -15.17 7.28
C TYR A 287 15.70 -15.03 6.63
N THR A 288 15.91 -13.95 5.88
CA THR A 288 17.17 -13.65 5.22
C THR A 288 18.21 -13.16 6.23
N GLU A 289 19.32 -13.89 6.36
CA GLU A 289 20.48 -13.46 7.15
C GLU A 289 21.50 -12.71 6.29
N ASP A 290 21.84 -13.26 5.12
CA ASP A 290 22.68 -12.58 4.13
C ASP A 290 21.81 -11.77 3.18
N VAL A 291 21.68 -10.47 3.46
CA VAL A 291 20.86 -9.56 2.67
C VAL A 291 21.46 -9.26 1.29
N TYR A 292 22.79 -9.37 1.11
CA TYR A 292 23.46 -8.99 -0.13
C TYR A 292 23.43 -10.08 -1.20
N HIS A 293 23.19 -11.34 -0.82
CA HIS A 293 23.10 -12.47 -1.75
C HIS A 293 21.71 -13.13 -1.73
N ARG A 294 20.68 -12.38 -1.32
CA ARG A 294 19.32 -12.90 -1.19
C ARG A 294 18.62 -12.96 -2.57
N PRO A 295 18.25 -14.13 -3.09
CA PRO A 295 17.43 -14.18 -4.29
C PRO A 295 16.12 -13.40 -4.16
N LYS A 296 15.84 -12.53 -5.14
CA LYS A 296 14.58 -11.80 -5.26
C LYS A 296 13.51 -12.70 -5.88
N TYR A 297 12.29 -12.64 -5.37
CA TYR A 297 11.14 -13.41 -5.88
C TYR A 297 10.76 -12.92 -7.28
N GLU A 298 10.56 -13.84 -8.20
CA GLU A 298 10.09 -13.55 -9.56
C GLU A 298 9.18 -14.66 -10.08
N THR A 299 8.40 -14.38 -11.12
CA THR A 299 7.65 -15.40 -11.85
C THR A 299 7.97 -15.32 -13.33
N GLU A 300 8.48 -16.39 -13.90
CA GLU A 300 8.70 -16.49 -15.34
C GLU A 300 7.35 -16.61 -16.05
N ALA A 301 7.09 -15.72 -17.00
CA ALA A 301 5.82 -15.65 -17.72
C ALA A 301 6.02 -15.16 -19.16
N SER A 302 5.15 -15.62 -20.06
CA SER A 302 5.16 -15.19 -21.46
C SER A 302 4.89 -13.69 -21.62
N PHE A 303 5.28 -13.14 -22.76
CA PHE A 303 4.98 -11.76 -23.11
C PHE A 303 3.46 -11.51 -23.18
N ALA A 304 2.69 -12.47 -23.67
CA ALA A 304 1.22 -12.38 -23.74
C ALA A 304 0.61 -12.29 -22.34
N PHE A 305 1.08 -13.10 -21.39
CA PHE A 305 0.63 -13.07 -20.00
C PHE A 305 0.96 -11.73 -19.31
N LYS A 306 2.16 -11.20 -19.57
CA LYS A 306 2.59 -9.88 -19.05
C LYS A 306 1.68 -8.75 -19.54
N ILE A 307 1.38 -8.71 -20.84
CA ILE A 307 0.41 -7.77 -21.41
C ILE A 307 -0.97 -7.95 -20.78
N TRP A 308 -1.43 -9.20 -20.66
CA TRP A 308 -2.72 -9.50 -20.07
C TRP A 308 -2.86 -8.98 -18.63
N SER A 309 -1.84 -9.21 -17.80
CA SER A 309 -1.81 -8.73 -16.41
C SER A 309 -1.84 -7.20 -16.33
N PHE A 310 -1.13 -6.53 -17.24
CA PHE A 310 -1.17 -5.08 -17.34
C PHE A 310 -2.56 -4.55 -17.78
N ILE A 311 -3.21 -5.21 -18.75
CA ILE A 311 -4.59 -4.87 -19.16
C ILE A 311 -5.56 -5.02 -17.97
N GLN A 312 -5.43 -6.07 -17.16
CA GLN A 312 -6.26 -6.25 -15.97
C GLN A 312 -6.13 -5.09 -14.98
N LEU A 313 -4.89 -4.62 -14.74
CA LEU A 313 -4.65 -3.44 -13.93
C LEU A 313 -5.33 -2.19 -14.52
N LEU A 314 -5.16 -1.93 -15.82
CA LEU A 314 -5.76 -0.76 -16.48
C LEU A 314 -7.28 -0.77 -16.41
N ILE A 315 -7.91 -1.92 -16.66
CA ILE A 315 -9.37 -2.07 -16.57
C ILE A 315 -9.84 -1.88 -15.13
N THR A 316 -9.14 -2.46 -14.15
CA THR A 316 -9.46 -2.27 -12.73
C THR A 316 -9.36 -0.79 -12.33
N LEU A 317 -8.31 -0.08 -12.78
CA LEU A 317 -8.14 1.34 -12.55
C LEU A 317 -9.28 2.15 -13.17
N ALA A 318 -9.66 1.85 -14.42
CA ALA A 318 -10.76 2.51 -15.11
C ALA A 318 -12.11 2.28 -14.39
N LEU A 319 -12.38 1.06 -13.92
CA LEU A 319 -13.58 0.73 -13.16
C LEU A 319 -13.60 1.44 -11.79
N MET A 320 -12.46 1.53 -11.09
CA MET A 320 -12.35 2.31 -9.85
C MET A 320 -12.63 3.80 -10.10
N MET A 321 -12.04 4.38 -11.15
CA MET A 321 -12.29 5.79 -11.51
C MET A 321 -13.76 6.02 -11.89
N PHE A 322 -14.39 5.07 -12.58
CA PHE A 322 -15.83 5.12 -12.85
C PHE A 322 -16.65 5.11 -11.55
N LEU A 323 -16.33 4.23 -10.60
CA LEU A 323 -16.99 4.18 -9.28
C LEU A 323 -16.88 5.52 -8.56
N PHE A 324 -15.69 6.12 -8.49
CA PHE A 324 -15.49 7.38 -7.77
C PHE A 324 -16.22 8.56 -8.42
N ASN A 325 -16.24 8.62 -9.75
CA ASN A 325 -16.96 9.68 -10.47
C ASN A 325 -18.49 9.54 -10.37
N ASN A 326 -18.99 8.35 -10.04
CA ASN A 326 -20.42 8.08 -9.91
C ASN A 326 -20.85 7.77 -8.47
N ILE A 327 -19.97 7.97 -7.47
CA ILE A 327 -20.22 7.56 -6.08
C ILE A 327 -21.45 8.26 -5.47
N GLY A 328 -21.78 9.47 -5.94
CA GLY A 328 -22.99 10.19 -5.51
C GLY A 328 -24.29 9.67 -6.12
N ASN A 329 -24.20 8.85 -7.17
CA ASN A 329 -25.34 8.30 -7.91
C ASN A 329 -25.59 6.82 -7.60
N ILE A 330 -24.72 6.18 -6.81
CA ILE A 330 -24.79 4.75 -6.47
C ILE A 330 -25.16 4.63 -5.00
N GLU A 331 -26.11 3.76 -4.68
CA GLU A 331 -26.46 3.46 -3.29
C GLU A 331 -25.28 2.85 -2.53
N MET A 332 -25.22 3.05 -1.21
CA MET A 332 -24.12 2.55 -0.38
C MET A 332 -23.90 1.04 -0.52
N SER A 333 -24.97 0.25 -0.59
CA SER A 333 -24.90 -1.20 -0.84
C SER A 333 -24.22 -1.51 -2.18
N GLY A 334 -24.58 -0.79 -3.23
CA GLY A 334 -23.98 -0.89 -4.56
C GLY A 334 -22.50 -0.54 -4.55
N ILE A 335 -22.11 0.55 -3.86
CA ILE A 335 -20.70 0.95 -3.70
C ILE A 335 -19.90 -0.16 -3.03
N VAL A 336 -20.42 -0.76 -1.94
CA VAL A 336 -19.74 -1.84 -1.22
C VAL A 336 -19.56 -3.08 -2.10
N TRP A 337 -20.59 -3.50 -2.83
CA TRP A 337 -20.47 -4.66 -3.73
C TRP A 337 -19.54 -4.41 -4.92
N TYR A 338 -19.53 -3.19 -5.46
CA TYR A 338 -18.57 -2.79 -6.49
C TYR A 338 -17.14 -2.82 -5.92
N ALA A 339 -16.91 -2.28 -4.72
CA ALA A 339 -15.61 -2.36 -4.05
C ALA A 339 -15.16 -3.83 -3.86
N ILE A 340 -16.05 -4.72 -3.40
CA ILE A 340 -15.77 -6.16 -3.29
C ILE A 340 -15.39 -6.75 -4.66
N PHE A 341 -16.13 -6.41 -5.72
CA PHE A 341 -15.80 -6.83 -7.08
C PHE A 341 -14.38 -6.40 -7.49
N LEU A 342 -13.97 -5.16 -7.20
CA LEU A 342 -12.61 -4.68 -7.51
C LEU A 342 -11.54 -5.39 -6.69
N PHE A 343 -11.79 -5.67 -5.41
CA PHE A 343 -10.87 -6.44 -4.56
C PHE A 343 -10.68 -7.87 -5.09
N ILE A 344 -11.77 -8.55 -5.47
CA ILE A 344 -11.71 -9.89 -6.06
C ILE A 344 -11.00 -9.84 -7.41
N SER A 345 -11.22 -8.80 -8.22
CA SER A 345 -10.51 -8.58 -9.48
C SER A 345 -9.00 -8.53 -9.27
N ILE A 346 -8.55 -7.72 -8.31
CA ILE A 346 -7.13 -7.59 -7.95
C ILE A 346 -6.58 -8.91 -7.43
N PHE A 347 -7.30 -9.57 -6.52
CA PHE A 347 -6.91 -10.88 -6.02
C PHE A 347 -6.72 -11.90 -7.15
N ALA A 348 -7.64 -11.91 -8.13
CA ALA A 348 -7.63 -12.87 -9.22
C ALA A 348 -6.38 -12.75 -10.10
N TYR A 349 -6.14 -11.59 -10.71
CA TYR A 349 -5.01 -11.45 -11.64
C TYR A 349 -3.66 -11.47 -10.92
N THR A 350 -3.56 -10.94 -9.69
CA THR A 350 -2.28 -10.97 -8.95
C THR A 350 -1.94 -12.36 -8.41
N SER A 351 -2.93 -13.17 -8.01
CA SER A 351 -2.69 -14.58 -7.71
C SER A 351 -2.32 -15.38 -8.94
N LEU A 352 -2.87 -15.02 -10.11
CA LEU A 352 -2.52 -15.67 -11.37
C LEU A 352 -1.10 -15.31 -11.81
N MET A 353 -0.61 -14.10 -11.50
CA MET A 353 0.81 -13.73 -11.68
C MET A 353 1.74 -14.65 -10.89
N ASP A 354 1.32 -15.12 -9.71
CA ASP A 354 2.04 -16.17 -8.94
C ASP A 354 1.86 -17.59 -9.52
N GLY A 355 1.14 -17.74 -10.64
CA GLY A 355 0.73 -19.03 -11.17
C GLY A 355 -0.18 -19.80 -10.20
N ASN A 356 -0.87 -19.15 -9.27
CA ASN A 356 -1.67 -19.84 -8.25
C ASN A 356 -3.09 -20.15 -8.74
N VAL A 357 -3.60 -21.36 -8.44
CA VAL A 357 -4.97 -21.79 -8.78
C VAL A 357 -6.04 -20.88 -8.17
N GLN A 358 -5.74 -20.25 -7.04
CA GLN A 358 -6.61 -19.26 -6.41
C GLN A 358 -6.94 -18.09 -7.35
N GLY A 359 -6.06 -17.77 -8.31
CA GLY A 359 -6.33 -16.75 -9.33
C GLY A 359 -7.54 -17.12 -10.21
N VAL A 360 -7.60 -18.36 -10.70
CA VAL A 360 -8.72 -18.84 -11.54
C VAL A 360 -10.01 -18.98 -10.74
N ILE A 361 -9.92 -19.44 -9.50
CA ILE A 361 -11.07 -19.55 -8.60
C ILE A 361 -11.65 -18.15 -8.34
N ALA A 362 -10.81 -17.18 -7.99
CA ALA A 362 -11.23 -15.81 -7.76
C ALA A 362 -11.76 -15.14 -9.04
N GLU A 363 -11.18 -15.44 -10.20
CA GLU A 363 -11.70 -14.96 -11.49
C GLU A 363 -13.11 -15.50 -11.78
N SER A 364 -13.37 -16.77 -11.44
CA SER A 364 -14.70 -17.37 -11.57
C SER A 364 -15.70 -16.69 -10.64
N ILE A 365 -15.29 -16.38 -9.40
CA ILE A 365 -16.11 -15.61 -8.45
C ILE A 365 -16.35 -14.20 -8.98
N LYS A 366 -15.32 -13.52 -9.52
CA LYS A 366 -15.42 -12.19 -10.13
C LYS A 366 -16.46 -12.19 -11.25
N PHE A 367 -16.40 -13.18 -12.14
CA PHE A 367 -17.34 -13.31 -13.24
C PHE A 367 -18.78 -13.44 -12.74
N VAL A 368 -19.04 -14.39 -11.82
CA VAL A 368 -20.38 -14.61 -11.25
C VAL A 368 -20.88 -13.36 -10.54
N LEU A 369 -20.04 -12.71 -9.72
CA LEU A 369 -20.39 -11.48 -9.02
C LEU A 369 -20.67 -10.33 -9.99
N GLY A 370 -19.86 -10.19 -11.05
CA GLY A 370 -20.05 -9.17 -12.08
C GLY A 370 -21.38 -9.35 -12.83
N MET A 371 -21.72 -10.59 -13.20
CA MET A 371 -23.01 -10.91 -13.82
C MET A 371 -24.18 -10.65 -12.87
N TRP A 372 -24.04 -11.01 -11.59
CA TRP A 372 -25.06 -10.75 -10.57
C TRP A 372 -25.28 -9.24 -10.35
N LEU A 373 -24.20 -8.46 -10.24
CA LEU A 373 -24.24 -7.01 -10.12
C LEU A 373 -24.92 -6.37 -11.33
N PHE A 374 -24.56 -6.80 -12.54
CA PHE A 374 -25.16 -6.31 -13.76
C PHE A 374 -26.67 -6.55 -13.80
N TRP A 375 -27.12 -7.77 -13.46
CA TRP A 375 -28.53 -8.14 -13.48
C TRP A 375 -29.34 -7.41 -12.40
N THR A 376 -28.84 -7.35 -11.17
CA THR A 376 -29.52 -6.69 -10.04
C THR A 376 -29.61 -5.17 -10.21
N ASN A 377 -28.74 -4.56 -11.00
CA ASN A 377 -28.79 -3.15 -11.37
C ASN A 377 -29.58 -2.91 -12.68
N GLY A 378 -30.54 -3.79 -13.01
CA GLY A 378 -31.45 -3.59 -14.14
C GLY A 378 -30.81 -3.80 -15.51
N ASN A 379 -29.87 -4.75 -15.62
CA ASN A 379 -29.05 -4.99 -16.81
C ASN A 379 -28.18 -3.78 -17.20
N SER A 380 -27.65 -3.10 -16.18
CA SER A 380 -26.73 -1.97 -16.34
C SER A 380 -25.59 -2.12 -15.34
N TRP A 381 -24.38 -1.70 -15.74
CA TRP A 381 -23.28 -1.54 -14.81
C TRP A 381 -23.32 -0.15 -14.18
N PHE A 382 -24.20 0.04 -13.20
CA PHE A 382 -24.31 1.28 -12.43
C PHE A 382 -24.43 2.55 -13.32
N GLY A 383 -25.14 2.46 -14.44
CA GLY A 383 -25.35 3.57 -15.37
C GLY A 383 -24.22 3.80 -16.37
N LEU A 384 -23.31 2.85 -16.59
CA LEU A 384 -22.18 2.95 -17.52
C LEU A 384 -22.62 3.35 -18.94
N GLU A 385 -23.80 2.92 -19.38
CA GLU A 385 -24.36 3.29 -20.70
C GLU A 385 -24.60 4.79 -20.89
N ARG A 386 -24.73 5.56 -19.80
CA ARG A 386 -24.89 7.02 -19.84
C ARG A 386 -23.59 7.72 -20.23
N MET A 387 -22.44 7.10 -19.92
CA MET A 387 -21.12 7.60 -20.30
C MET A 387 -20.70 7.08 -21.68
N MET A 388 -20.97 5.81 -21.96
CA MET A 388 -20.63 5.17 -23.21
C MET A 388 -21.74 4.21 -23.60
N SER A 389 -22.44 4.48 -24.70
CA SER A 389 -23.62 3.70 -25.12
C SER A 389 -23.36 2.18 -25.23
N ALA A 390 -22.17 1.80 -25.68
CA ALA A 390 -21.73 0.40 -25.78
C ALA A 390 -21.11 -0.17 -24.48
N GLY A 391 -21.05 0.61 -23.40
CA GLY A 391 -20.28 0.31 -22.18
C GLY A 391 -20.68 -0.98 -21.49
N ASN A 392 -21.98 -1.23 -21.34
CA ASN A 392 -22.48 -2.48 -20.77
C ASN A 392 -22.07 -3.70 -21.59
N GLY A 393 -22.15 -3.62 -22.92
CA GLY A 393 -21.72 -4.70 -23.80
C GLY A 393 -20.22 -4.97 -23.71
N ILE A 394 -19.42 -3.90 -23.71
CA ILE A 394 -17.95 -3.98 -23.56
C ILE A 394 -17.57 -4.65 -22.24
N LEU A 395 -18.24 -4.30 -21.13
CA LEU A 395 -17.99 -4.91 -19.83
C LEU A 395 -18.30 -6.41 -19.84
N LEU A 396 -19.45 -6.83 -20.38
CA LEU A 396 -19.83 -8.24 -20.42
C LEU A 396 -18.84 -9.07 -21.26
N VAL A 397 -18.41 -8.53 -22.40
CA VAL A 397 -17.38 -9.13 -23.24
C VAL A 397 -16.05 -9.22 -22.47
N TYR A 398 -15.66 -8.17 -21.76
CA TYR A 398 -14.47 -8.20 -20.90
C TYR A 398 -14.56 -9.29 -19.84
N LEU A 399 -15.67 -9.40 -19.09
CA LEU A 399 -15.82 -10.41 -18.05
C LEU A 399 -15.66 -11.83 -18.62
N MET A 400 -16.24 -12.09 -19.79
CA MET A 400 -16.13 -13.39 -20.46
C MET A 400 -14.69 -13.66 -20.95
N ILE A 401 -14.08 -12.71 -21.66
CA ILE A 401 -12.69 -12.83 -22.12
C ILE A 401 -11.76 -13.03 -20.92
N SER A 402 -12.01 -12.32 -19.84
CA SER A 402 -11.18 -12.35 -18.65
C SER A 402 -11.20 -13.71 -17.96
N LEU A 403 -12.38 -14.32 -17.87
CA LEU A 403 -12.54 -15.69 -17.39
C LEU A 403 -11.78 -16.68 -18.28
N LEU A 404 -12.06 -16.66 -19.59
CA LEU A 404 -11.47 -17.60 -20.55
C LEU A 404 -9.94 -17.47 -20.61
N ALA A 405 -9.42 -16.24 -20.66
CA ALA A 405 -7.98 -15.97 -20.67
C ALA A 405 -7.31 -16.46 -19.39
N SER A 406 -7.94 -16.27 -18.22
CA SER A 406 -7.38 -16.74 -16.95
C SER A 406 -7.27 -18.27 -16.89
N PHE A 407 -8.28 -18.99 -17.40
CA PHE A 407 -8.20 -20.45 -17.56
C PHE A 407 -7.13 -20.87 -18.57
N TYR A 408 -7.06 -20.20 -19.72
CA TYR A 408 -6.05 -20.46 -20.75
C TYR A 408 -4.64 -20.32 -20.17
N PHE A 409 -4.34 -19.18 -19.56
CA PHE A 409 -3.02 -18.94 -18.98
C PHE A 409 -2.72 -19.92 -17.85
N PHE A 410 -3.67 -20.22 -16.97
CA PHE A 410 -3.40 -21.20 -15.91
C PHE A 410 -3.11 -22.63 -16.41
N ILE A 411 -3.73 -23.05 -17.51
CA ILE A 411 -3.61 -24.42 -18.02
C ILE A 411 -2.45 -24.55 -19.02
N ALA A 412 -2.31 -23.58 -19.93
CA ALA A 412 -1.44 -23.69 -21.11
C ALA A 412 -0.19 -22.80 -21.06
N ASP A 413 -0.20 -21.71 -20.28
CA ASP A 413 0.88 -20.71 -20.24
C ASP A 413 1.02 -20.12 -18.84
N ARG A 414 1.19 -21.03 -17.87
CA ARG A 414 1.13 -20.73 -16.45
C ARG A 414 2.44 -20.10 -15.99
N PRO A 415 2.40 -18.93 -15.31
CA PRO A 415 3.61 -18.38 -14.70
C PRO A 415 4.24 -19.36 -13.70
N VAL A 416 5.57 -19.44 -13.72
CA VAL A 416 6.34 -20.35 -12.86
C VAL A 416 7.20 -19.54 -11.90
N GLU A 417 7.09 -19.84 -10.60
CA GLU A 417 7.95 -19.24 -9.58
C GLU A 417 9.42 -19.46 -9.89
N THR A 418 10.20 -18.38 -9.85
CA THR A 418 11.64 -18.36 -10.05
C THR A 418 12.28 -17.31 -9.14
N TYR A 419 13.59 -17.17 -9.22
CA TYR A 419 14.36 -16.25 -8.41
C TYR A 419 15.50 -15.62 -9.20
N ILE A 420 15.78 -14.34 -8.94
CA ILE A 420 16.83 -13.57 -9.62
C ILE A 420 17.84 -13.03 -8.61
N ASN A 421 19.11 -12.97 -9.03
CA ASN A 421 20.23 -12.46 -8.23
C ASN A 421 20.82 -11.24 -8.94
N ASP A 422 20.24 -10.06 -8.72
CA ASP A 422 20.58 -8.84 -9.48
C ASP A 422 21.54 -7.89 -8.74
N TYR A 423 22.12 -8.29 -7.61
CA TYR A 423 23.01 -7.42 -6.80
C TYR A 423 24.35 -7.08 -7.48
N GLU A 424 24.73 -7.78 -8.55
CA GLU A 424 25.99 -7.52 -9.27
C GLU A 424 25.95 -6.29 -10.20
N LEU A 425 24.76 -5.68 -10.41
CA LEU A 425 24.59 -4.57 -11.36
C LEU A 425 24.30 -3.20 -10.71
N GLU A 426 24.23 -3.10 -9.38
CA GLU A 426 23.80 -1.88 -8.67
C GLU A 426 24.96 -0.98 -8.19
N LYS A 427 26.07 -0.91 -8.92
CA LYS A 427 27.05 0.19 -8.73
C LYS A 427 26.59 1.40 -9.55
N VAL A 428 25.76 2.25 -8.94
CA VAL A 428 25.41 3.59 -9.44
C VAL A 428 26.43 4.61 -8.95
#